data_AF-A0A1J3E1M5-F1
#
_entry.id   AF-A0A1J3E1M5-F1
#
_cell.length_a   1.000
_cell.length_b   1.000
_cell.length_c   1.000
_cell.angle_alpha   90.00
_cell.angle_beta   90.00
_cell.angle_gamma   90.00
#
_symmetry.space_group_name_H-M   'P 1'
#
loop_
_entity.id
_entity.type
_entity.pdbx_description
1 polymer ?
#
loop_
_entity_poly.entity_id
_entity_poly.type
_entity_poly.pdbx_seq_one_letter_code
_entity_poly.pdbx_strand_id
1 'polypeptide(L)'
;MESFFTIANHRLTIVEVDGEYTKPFTTERVMLVPGQTMNVLVTADQAIGRYSIAMGPYESAKNVKFQNTSAIANFRYFGALPNSVTLPAK
;
A
#
# COMPACT_ATOMS: atom_id res chain seq x y z
N MET A 1 0.60 -12.91 -11.64
CA MET A 1 0.53 -12.71 -10.18
C MET A 1 0.44 -11.21 -9.96
N GLU A 2 -0.73 -10.74 -9.58
CA GLU A 2 -0.95 -9.32 -9.27
C GLU A 2 -0.68 -9.13 -7.78
N SER A 3 -0.41 -7.91 -7.34
CA SER A 3 -0.23 -7.62 -5.92
C SER A 3 -0.98 -6.36 -5.53
N PHE A 4 -1.60 -6.40 -4.36
CA PHE A 4 -2.19 -5.22 -3.74
C PHE A 4 -1.19 -4.55 -2.82
N PHE A 5 -1.13 -3.22 -2.91
CA PHE A 5 -0.38 -2.35 -2.03
C PHE A 5 -1.33 -1.45 -1.24
N THR A 6 -1.08 -1.26 0.05
CA THR A 6 -1.85 -0.36 0.91
C THR A 6 -1.02 0.18 2.08
N ILE A 7 -1.48 1.28 2.67
CA ILE A 7 -0.93 1.89 3.88
C ILE A 7 -2.09 2.05 4.87
N ALA A 8 -1.91 1.57 6.10
CA ALA A 8 -2.97 1.60 7.11
C ALA A 8 -3.51 3.03 7.32
N ASN A 9 -4.82 3.20 7.22
CA ASN A 9 -5.53 4.48 7.38
C ASN A 9 -5.12 5.61 6.43
N HIS A 10 -4.40 5.34 5.34
CA HIS A 10 -4.05 6.35 4.35
C HIS A 10 -4.70 6.07 3.01
N ARG A 11 -5.15 7.13 2.35
CA ARG A 11 -5.61 7.06 0.96
C ARG A 11 -4.44 7.33 0.00
N LEU A 12 -4.48 6.65 -1.11
CA LEU A 12 -3.47 6.61 -2.17
C LEU A 12 -4.05 7.31 -3.40
N THR A 13 -3.46 8.43 -3.82
CA THR A 13 -3.90 9.16 -5.02
C THR A 13 -2.94 8.88 -6.17
N ILE A 14 -3.38 8.07 -7.13
CA ILE A 14 -2.62 7.74 -8.33
C ILE A 14 -2.64 8.96 -9.26
N VAL A 15 -1.47 9.36 -9.75
CA VAL A 15 -1.31 10.49 -10.67
C VAL A 15 -0.57 10.12 -11.95
N GLU A 16 0.09 8.97 -11.98
CA GLU A 16 0.86 8.47 -13.13
C GLU A 16 0.84 6.95 -13.14
N VAL A 17 0.78 6.35 -14.32
CA VAL A 17 0.94 4.91 -14.54
C VAL A 17 1.86 4.72 -15.74
N ASP A 18 2.89 3.89 -15.61
CA ASP A 18 3.85 3.55 -16.67
C ASP A 18 4.47 4.75 -17.40
N GLY A 19 4.73 5.84 -16.67
CA GLY A 19 5.33 7.06 -17.22
C GLY A 19 4.32 8.03 -17.86
N GLU A 20 3.03 7.71 -17.85
CA GLU A 20 1.97 8.57 -18.37
C GLU A 20 1.11 9.16 -17.26
N TYR A 21 0.93 10.48 -17.30
CA TYR A 21 0.06 11.17 -16.35
C TYR A 21 -1.39 10.74 -16.53
N THR A 22 -2.04 10.45 -15.41
CA THR A 22 -3.45 10.06 -15.37
C THR A 22 -4.28 11.14 -14.72
N LYS A 23 -5.61 11.09 -14.91
CA LYS A 23 -6.51 11.87 -14.08
C LYS A 23 -6.38 11.35 -12.64
N PRO A 24 -6.14 12.24 -11.65
CA PRO A 24 -5.95 11.81 -10.27
C PRO A 24 -7.10 10.93 -9.78
N PHE A 25 -6.74 9.76 -9.25
CA PHE A 25 -7.70 8.77 -8.74
C PHE A 25 -7.30 8.31 -7.34
N THR A 26 -8.19 8.50 -6.37
CA THR A 26 -7.90 8.21 -4.96
C THR A 26 -8.59 6.93 -4.48
N THR A 27 -7.79 5.99 -3.99
CA THR A 27 -8.19 4.66 -3.53
C THR A 27 -7.50 4.31 -2.20
N GLU A 28 -7.97 3.29 -1.48
CA GLU A 28 -7.31 2.76 -0.27
C GLU A 28 -6.25 1.70 -0.61
N ARG A 29 -6.39 1.05 -1.77
CA ARG A 29 -5.48 0.02 -2.26
C ARG A 29 -5.18 0.20 -3.73
N VAL A 30 -3.95 -0.09 -4.11
CA VAL A 30 -3.49 -0.10 -5.50
C VAL A 30 -3.18 -1.52 -5.90
N MET A 31 -3.64 -1.93 -7.07
CA MET A 31 -3.25 -3.21 -7.69
C MET A 31 -2.11 -2.96 -8.67
N LEU A 32 -1.06 -3.77 -8.59
CA LEU A 32 0.12 -3.68 -9.43
C LEU A 32 0.38 -5.04 -10.09
N VAL A 33 0.76 -4.99 -11.36
CA VAL A 33 1.17 -6.16 -12.15
C VAL A 33 2.70 -6.14 -12.29
N PRO A 34 3.39 -7.29 -12.43
CA PRO A 34 4.83 -7.32 -12.65
C PRO A 34 5.26 -6.46 -13.83
N GLY A 35 6.21 -5.54 -13.61
CA GLY A 35 6.71 -4.62 -14.62
C GLY A 35 5.95 -3.29 -14.71
N GLN A 36 4.80 -3.17 -14.06
CA GLN A 36 4.03 -1.92 -14.01
C GLN A 36 4.60 -0.96 -12.97
N THR A 37 4.59 0.34 -13.26
CA THR A 37 4.96 1.41 -12.32
C THR A 37 3.82 2.41 -12.12
N MET A 38 3.72 2.98 -10.93
CA MET A 38 2.71 4.00 -10.61
C MET A 38 3.31 5.05 -9.68
N ASN A 39 3.01 6.33 -9.94
CA ASN A 39 3.27 7.40 -8.98
C ASN A 39 2.02 7.68 -8.16
N VAL A 40 2.19 7.59 -6.84
CA VAL A 40 1.10 7.70 -5.87
C VAL A 40 1.43 8.78 -4.85
N LEU A 41 0.53 9.75 -4.72
CA LEU A 41 0.57 10.75 -3.67
C LEU A 41 -0.10 10.18 -2.41
N VAL A 42 0.58 10.35 -1.27
CA VAL A 42 0.10 9.97 0.05
C VAL A 42 0.08 11.21 0.93
N THR A 43 -1.08 11.56 1.45
CA THR A 43 -1.21 12.66 2.41
C THR A 43 -1.00 12.12 3.81
N ALA A 44 -0.01 12.65 4.54
CA ALA A 44 0.25 12.29 5.92
C ALA A 44 -0.69 13.06 6.89
N ASP A 45 -1.99 12.77 6.82
CA ASP A 45 -3.06 13.47 7.57
C ASP A 45 -3.57 12.75 8.82
N GLN A 46 -3.02 11.57 9.12
CA GLN A 46 -3.32 10.82 10.34
C GLN A 46 -2.59 11.36 11.57
N ALA A 47 -3.06 10.95 12.76
CA ALA A 47 -2.41 11.27 14.02
C ALA A 47 -0.94 10.78 14.07
N ILE A 48 -0.11 11.43 14.88
CA ILE A 48 1.30 11.03 15.04
C ILE A 48 1.35 9.57 15.54
N GLY A 49 1.80 8.68 14.68
CA GLY A 49 1.75 7.24 14.94
C GLY A 49 2.58 6.43 13.95
N ARG A 50 2.40 5.11 14.04
CA ARG A 50 3.03 4.12 13.17
C ARG A 50 1.94 3.36 12.43
N TYR A 51 2.07 3.30 11.12
CA TYR A 51 1.11 2.66 10.23
C TYR A 51 1.86 1.63 9.39
N SER A 52 1.32 0.42 9.27
CA SER A 52 1.94 -0.59 8.41
C SER A 52 1.69 -0.25 6.95
N ILE A 53 2.72 -0.47 6.14
CA ILE A 53 2.60 -0.61 4.69
C ILE A 53 2.54 -2.11 4.43
N ALA A 54 1.59 -2.58 3.64
CA ALA A 54 1.48 -3.98 3.28
C ALA A 54 1.40 -4.17 1.77
N MET A 55 2.04 -5.23 1.31
CA MET A 55 1.89 -5.74 -0.05
C MET A 55 1.58 -7.24 0.01
N GLY A 56 0.59 -7.68 -0.76
CA GLY A 56 0.15 -9.07 -0.79
C GLY A 56 -0.26 -9.53 -2.18
N PRO A 57 0.01 -10.79 -2.55
CA PRO A 57 -0.38 -11.34 -3.84
C PRO A 57 -1.91 -11.47 -3.96
N TYR A 58 -2.42 -11.31 -5.17
CA TYR A 58 -3.80 -11.61 -5.53
C TYR A 58 -3.85 -12.87 -6.38
N GLU A 59 -4.67 -13.82 -5.95
CA GLU A 59 -4.88 -15.11 -6.60
C GLU A 59 -6.39 -15.44 -6.56
N SER A 60 -7.06 -15.41 -7.71
CA SER A 60 -8.51 -15.69 -7.82
C SER A 60 -8.84 -17.11 -8.27
N ALA A 61 -7.83 -17.86 -8.71
CA ALA A 61 -8.01 -19.20 -9.26
C ALA A 61 -8.29 -20.26 -8.18
N LYS A 62 -9.23 -21.15 -8.46
CA LYS A 62 -9.64 -22.22 -7.55
C LYS A 62 -8.52 -23.24 -7.39
N ASN A 63 -8.24 -23.65 -6.15
CA ASN A 63 -7.19 -24.61 -5.77
C ASN A 63 -5.73 -24.15 -6.00
N VAL A 64 -5.49 -22.85 -6.16
CA VAL A 64 -4.11 -22.31 -6.17
C VAL A 64 -3.64 -22.13 -4.73
N LYS A 65 -2.39 -22.54 -4.46
CA LYS A 65 -1.76 -22.31 -3.15
C LYS A 65 -1.51 -20.81 -3.00
N PHE A 66 -2.18 -20.18 -2.04
CA PHE A 66 -1.91 -18.79 -1.69
C PHE A 66 -0.48 -18.68 -1.17
N GLN A 67 0.33 -17.80 -1.77
CA GLN A 67 1.67 -17.56 -1.27
C GLN A 67 1.60 -16.79 0.04
N ASN A 68 2.08 -17.39 1.13
CA ASN A 68 2.06 -16.78 2.46
C ASN A 68 3.29 -15.89 2.72
N THR A 69 3.73 -15.15 1.70
CA THR A 69 4.86 -14.24 1.81
C THR A 69 4.34 -12.87 2.20
N SER A 70 4.57 -12.47 3.44
CA SER A 70 4.20 -11.14 3.92
C SER A 70 5.27 -10.11 3.55
N ALA A 71 4.90 -9.09 2.78
CA ALA A 71 5.74 -7.92 2.55
C ALA A 71 5.17 -6.74 3.35
N ILE A 72 5.84 -6.39 4.45
CA ILE A 72 5.39 -5.35 5.39
C ILE A 72 6.52 -4.33 5.60
N ALA A 73 6.18 -3.05 5.56
CA ALA A 73 7.07 -1.95 5.93
C ALA A 73 6.39 -1.00 6.94
N ASN A 74 7.13 -0.03 7.47
CA ASN A 74 6.63 0.91 8.48
C ASN A 74 6.53 2.32 7.89
N PHE A 75 5.33 2.90 7.90
CA PHE A 75 5.06 4.31 7.67
C PHE A 75 5.02 5.04 9.02
N ARG A 76 6.10 5.72 9.38
CA ARG A 76 6.29 6.33 10.71
C ARG A 76 6.27 7.84 10.62
N TYR A 77 5.37 8.44 11.37
CA TYR A 77 5.33 9.89 11.54
C TYR A 77 6.49 10.37 12.42
N PHE A 78 7.00 11.57 12.12
CA PHE A 78 7.92 12.24 13.02
C PHE A 78 7.25 12.49 14.38
N GLY A 79 7.96 12.23 15.47
CA GLY A 79 7.42 12.27 16.83
C GLY A 79 6.72 10.99 17.30
N ALA A 80 6.52 9.99 16.44
CA ALA A 80 6.01 8.69 16.88
C ALA A 80 7.02 7.96 17.78
N LEU A 81 6.53 7.41 18.89
CA LEU A 81 7.33 6.64 19.83
C LEU A 81 7.96 5.41 19.13
N PRO A 82 9.26 5.11 19.33
CA PRO A 82 9.95 4.02 18.65
C PRO A 82 9.32 2.63 18.88
N ASN A 83 8.63 2.44 20.01
CA ASN A 83 8.04 1.17 20.44
C ASN A 83 6.50 1.21 20.50
N SER A 84 5.84 2.22 19.93
CA SER A 84 4.38 2.22 19.87
C SER A 84 3.86 1.13 18.93
N VAL A 85 2.63 0.69 19.20
CA VAL A 85 1.91 -0.28 18.37
C VAL A 85 1.75 0.28 16.95
N THR A 86 2.18 -0.49 15.96
CA THR A 86 1.93 -0.17 14.55
C THR A 86 0.52 -0.61 14.16
N LEU A 87 -0.27 0.30 13.60
CA LEU A 87 -1.60 -0.02 13.08
C LEU A 87 -1.49 -0.90 11.82
N PRO A 88 -2.15 -2.06 11.77
CA PRO A 88 -2.03 -2.98 10.65
C PRO A 88 -2.75 -2.45 9.41
N ALA A 89 -2.12 -2.63 8.25
CA ALA A 89 -2.76 -2.43 6.95
C ALA A 89 -3.73 -3.58 6.67
N LYS A 90 -4.87 -3.25 6.03
CA LYS A 90 -5.99 -4.18 5.80
C LYS A 90 -6.28 -4.41 4.31
#